data_AF-A0A6P3YCS5-F1
#
_entry.id   AF-A0A6P3YCS5-F1
#
_cell.length_a   1.000
_cell.length_b   1.000
_cell.length_c   1.000
_cell.angle_alpha   90.00
_cell.angle_beta   90.00
_cell.angle_gamma   90.00
#
_symmetry.space_group_name_H-M   'P 1'
#
loop_
_entity.id
_entity.type
_entity.pdbx_description
1 polymer ?
#
loop_
_entity_poly.entity_id
_entity_poly.type
_entity_poly.pdbx_seq_one_letter_code
_entity_poly.pdbx_strand_id
1 'polypeptide(L)'
;MNLFQAALLGAGGSLIGIGADLSGSIRVPGLFCGIFGFKPSPKVIPSTDHLPSNNNENLQNYLTFGPMTRYADDLILLMKVMSVKSNRDLCLDEPDDWKQMKVYYRDNLSNSLSILSQSPEFKHCILKATIHFVERGVHTEKIPIEWPASLFEMIVAHLMDIGKLDLLIDAKNPKLRKNPIVE
;
A
#
# COMPACT_ATOMS: atom_id res chain seq x y z
N MET A 1 9.60 -8.49 2.28
CA MET A 1 9.24 -9.89 2.00
C MET A 1 8.19 -10.07 0.89
N ASN A 2 7.55 -9.02 0.35
CA ASN A 2 6.47 -9.20 -0.65
C ASN A 2 6.93 -9.24 -2.12
N LEU A 3 8.22 -8.94 -2.40
CA LEU A 3 8.75 -8.94 -3.77
C LEU A 3 8.60 -10.31 -4.45
N PHE A 4 8.87 -11.40 -3.71
CA PHE A 4 8.72 -12.75 -4.22
C PHE A 4 7.28 -13.06 -4.62
N GLN A 5 6.31 -12.64 -3.80
CA GLN A 5 4.90 -12.87 -4.05
C GLN A 5 4.41 -12.09 -5.27
N ALA A 6 4.85 -10.84 -5.42
CA ALA A 6 4.54 -10.03 -6.60
C ALA A 6 5.15 -10.62 -7.88
N ALA A 7 6.40 -11.08 -7.80
CA ALA A 7 7.09 -11.72 -8.92
C ALA A 7 6.40 -13.02 -9.34
N LEU A 8 5.98 -13.86 -8.38
CA LEU A 8 5.20 -15.07 -8.68
C LEU A 8 3.88 -14.75 -9.37
N LEU A 9 3.15 -13.74 -8.89
CA LEU A 9 1.90 -13.31 -9.52
C LEU A 9 2.16 -12.79 -10.94
N GLY A 10 3.14 -11.90 -11.12
CA GLY A 10 3.49 -11.36 -12.43
C GLY A 10 3.92 -12.45 -13.42
N ALA A 11 4.65 -13.47 -12.95
CA ALA A 11 5.06 -14.63 -13.74
C ALA A 11 3.95 -15.68 -13.93
N GLY A 12 2.77 -15.51 -13.30
CA GLY A 12 1.67 -16.48 -13.35
C GLY A 12 1.89 -17.75 -12.52
N GLY A 13 2.87 -17.77 -11.62
CA GLY A 13 3.16 -18.86 -10.69
C GLY A 13 2.28 -18.86 -9.43
N SER A 14 1.45 -17.84 -9.23
CA SER A 14 0.39 -17.82 -8.22
C SER A 14 -0.88 -17.17 -8.79
N LEU A 15 -2.03 -17.54 -8.25
CA LEU A 15 -3.31 -16.90 -8.57
C LEU A 15 -3.53 -15.62 -7.77
N ILE A 16 -3.15 -15.65 -6.49
CA ILE A 16 -3.36 -14.57 -5.52
C ILE A 16 -2.16 -14.37 -4.61
N GLY A 17 -2.06 -13.19 -4.02
CA GLY A 17 -1.05 -12.84 -3.01
C GLY A 17 -1.65 -12.03 -1.89
N ILE A 18 -1.03 -12.13 -0.71
CA ILE A 18 -1.34 -11.36 0.49
C ILE A 18 -0.04 -10.81 1.05
N GLY A 19 0.05 -9.49 1.11
CA GLY A 19 1.23 -8.79 1.63
C GLY A 19 0.91 -7.94 2.86
N ALA A 20 1.97 -7.50 3.53
CA ALA A 20 1.91 -6.45 4.53
C ALA A 20 2.53 -5.16 3.97
N ASP A 21 1.87 -4.00 4.12
CA ASP A 21 2.31 -2.70 3.62
C ASP A 21 2.37 -1.70 4.79
N LEU A 22 3.60 -1.29 5.09
CA LEU A 22 3.94 -0.20 6.02
C LEU A 22 4.50 1.00 5.25
N SER A 23 5.43 0.73 4.32
CA SER A 23 6.15 1.75 3.54
C SER A 23 6.00 1.54 2.02
N GLY A 24 4.89 0.96 1.57
CA GLY A 24 4.64 0.66 0.16
C GLY A 24 4.93 -0.77 -0.25
N SER A 25 5.19 -1.68 0.68
CA SER A 25 5.61 -3.05 0.38
C SER A 25 4.58 -3.88 -0.40
N ILE A 26 3.32 -3.47 -0.55
CA ILE A 26 2.37 -4.09 -1.50
C ILE A 26 2.40 -3.35 -2.85
N ARG A 27 2.31 -2.01 -2.78
CA ARG A 27 2.15 -1.14 -3.96
C ARG A 27 3.41 -1.06 -4.84
N VAL A 28 4.59 -0.94 -4.23
CA VAL A 28 5.88 -0.84 -4.92
C VAL A 28 6.21 -2.10 -5.71
N PRO A 29 6.19 -3.33 -5.15
CA PRO A 29 6.43 -4.51 -5.95
C PRO A 29 5.27 -4.80 -6.91
N GLY A 30 4.04 -4.39 -6.60
CA GLY A 30 2.93 -4.48 -7.55
C GLY A 30 3.20 -3.68 -8.83
N LEU A 31 3.65 -2.43 -8.67
CA LEU A 31 4.10 -1.57 -9.76
C LEU A 31 5.22 -2.21 -10.59
N PHE A 32 6.27 -2.73 -9.95
CA PHE A 32 7.42 -3.30 -10.66
C PHE A 32 7.15 -4.65 -11.33
N CYS A 33 6.20 -5.43 -10.82
CA CYS A 33 5.82 -6.72 -11.39
C CYS A 33 4.60 -6.65 -12.32
N GLY A 34 4.03 -5.45 -12.54
CA GLY A 34 2.89 -5.26 -13.44
C GLY A 34 1.60 -5.91 -12.94
N ILE A 35 1.38 -5.89 -11.62
CA ILE A 35 0.18 -6.47 -10.99
C ILE A 35 -0.52 -5.42 -10.12
N PHE A 36 -1.74 -5.72 -9.70
CA PHE A 36 -2.50 -4.88 -8.80
C PHE A 36 -2.20 -5.24 -7.35
N GLY A 37 -1.86 -4.25 -6.54
CA GLY A 37 -1.65 -4.40 -5.09
C GLY A 37 -2.43 -3.34 -4.34
N PHE A 38 -3.36 -3.77 -3.49
CA PHE A 38 -4.21 -2.85 -2.73
C PHE A 38 -3.76 -2.78 -1.27
N LYS A 39 -3.59 -1.55 -0.78
CA LYS A 39 -3.34 -1.28 0.64
C LYS A 39 -4.62 -0.72 1.27
N PRO A 40 -5.39 -1.51 2.03
CA PRO A 40 -6.61 -1.06 2.66
C PRO A 40 -6.40 0.08 3.65
N SER A 41 -7.49 0.70 4.07
CA SER A 41 -7.49 1.63 5.18
C SER A 41 -7.03 0.92 6.47
N PRO A 42 -6.29 1.61 7.36
CA PRO A 42 -5.88 1.03 8.62
C PRO A 42 -7.05 0.45 9.41
N LYS A 43 -6.78 -0.68 10.09
CA LYS A 43 -7.76 -1.40 10.94
C LYS A 43 -8.97 -1.99 10.21
N VAL A 44 -9.03 -1.94 8.86
CA VAL A 44 -10.05 -2.67 8.09
C VAL A 44 -9.85 -4.18 8.21
N ILE A 45 -8.62 -4.64 8.09
CA ILE A 45 -8.24 -6.04 8.30
C ILE A 45 -7.59 -6.15 9.68
N PRO A 46 -8.16 -6.93 10.61
CA PRO A 46 -7.59 -7.09 11.95
C PRO A 46 -6.16 -7.63 11.91
N SER A 47 -5.21 -6.92 12.50
CA SER A 47 -3.80 -7.31 12.55
C SER A 47 -3.45 -8.29 13.67
N THR A 48 -4.42 -8.64 14.52
CA THR A 48 -4.27 -9.55 15.67
C THR A 48 -3.95 -10.98 15.24
N ASP A 49 -4.44 -11.39 14.06
CA ASP A 49 -4.30 -12.76 13.55
C ASP A 49 -3.13 -12.90 12.57
N HIS A 50 -2.40 -11.81 12.31
CA HIS A 50 -1.29 -11.78 11.37
C HIS A 50 0.04 -11.73 12.10
N LEU A 51 1.08 -12.31 11.48
CA LEU A 51 2.42 -12.33 12.03
C LEU A 51 3.26 -11.21 11.38
N PRO A 52 3.97 -10.38 12.17
CA PRO A 52 4.00 -10.34 13.63
C PRO A 52 2.67 -9.85 14.23
N SER A 53 2.22 -10.50 15.32
CA SER A 53 0.98 -10.13 16.02
C SER A 53 1.11 -8.72 16.54
N ASN A 54 0.31 -7.81 15.98
CA ASN A 54 0.47 -6.39 16.28
C ASN A 54 -0.48 -5.96 17.40
N ASN A 55 0.04 -5.95 18.64
CA ASN A 55 -0.67 -5.37 19.80
C ASN A 55 -0.33 -3.88 20.02
N ASN A 56 0.50 -3.28 19.16
CA ASN A 56 0.88 -1.87 19.28
C ASN A 56 -0.06 -1.01 18.45
N GLU A 57 -0.92 -0.22 19.12
CA GLU A 57 -1.92 0.64 18.48
C GLU A 57 -1.31 1.63 17.47
N ASN A 58 -0.10 2.14 17.73
CA ASN A 58 0.58 3.04 16.80
C ASN A 58 0.94 2.32 15.50
N LEU A 59 1.49 1.10 15.59
CA LEU A 59 1.81 0.31 14.40
C LEU A 59 0.55 -0.09 13.62
N GLN A 60 -0.58 -0.31 14.29
CA GLN A 60 -1.85 -0.65 13.63
C GLN A 60 -2.41 0.48 12.75
N ASN A 61 -1.98 1.73 12.98
CA ASN A 61 -2.37 2.87 12.15
C ASN A 61 -1.60 2.91 10.81
N TYR A 62 -0.48 2.19 10.70
CA TYR A 62 0.40 2.24 9.53
C TYR A 62 0.54 0.91 8.81
N LEU A 63 0.78 -0.17 9.56
CA LEU A 63 0.91 -1.51 9.02
C LEU A 63 -0.47 -2.07 8.69
N THR A 64 -0.66 -2.36 7.41
CA THR A 64 -1.90 -2.96 6.90
C THR A 64 -1.57 -4.21 6.09
N PHE A 65 -2.49 -5.16 6.06
CA PHE A 65 -2.42 -6.32 5.19
C PHE A 65 -3.36 -6.10 4.02
N GLY A 66 -3.03 -6.62 2.85
CA GLY A 66 -3.84 -6.37 1.66
C GLY A 66 -3.58 -7.35 0.52
N PRO A 67 -4.52 -7.43 -0.43
CA PRO A 67 -4.44 -8.37 -1.53
C PRO A 67 -3.54 -7.88 -2.68
N MET A 68 -3.00 -8.86 -3.40
CA MET A 68 -2.24 -8.70 -4.63
C MET A 68 -2.80 -9.66 -5.68
N THR A 69 -3.12 -9.15 -6.87
CA THR A 69 -3.80 -9.89 -7.94
C THR A 69 -3.31 -9.46 -9.32
N ARG A 70 -3.47 -10.31 -10.34
CA ARG A 70 -3.15 -9.94 -11.73
C ARG A 70 -4.22 -9.07 -12.38
N TYR A 71 -5.47 -9.21 -11.94
CA TYR A 71 -6.60 -8.44 -12.46
C TYR A 71 -7.19 -7.58 -11.33
N ALA A 72 -7.58 -6.35 -11.67
CA ALA A 72 -8.16 -5.42 -10.71
C ALA A 72 -9.48 -5.94 -10.11
N ASP A 73 -10.29 -6.64 -10.93
CA ASP A 73 -11.59 -7.18 -10.52
C ASP A 73 -11.47 -8.20 -9.37
N ASP A 74 -10.35 -8.93 -9.29
CA ASP A 74 -10.08 -9.92 -8.24
C ASP A 74 -9.84 -9.26 -6.86
N LEU A 75 -9.47 -7.98 -6.82
CA LEU A 75 -9.19 -7.27 -5.57
C LEU A 75 -10.42 -7.23 -4.66
N ILE A 76 -11.60 -6.99 -5.23
CA ILE A 76 -12.86 -6.87 -4.49
C ILE A 76 -13.19 -8.20 -3.82
N LEU A 77 -13.07 -9.30 -4.56
CA LEU A 77 -13.33 -10.65 -4.03
C LEU A 77 -12.41 -10.96 -2.84
N LEU A 78 -11.11 -10.70 -2.97
CA LEU A 78 -10.16 -10.94 -1.88
C LEU A 78 -10.42 -10.00 -0.70
N MET A 79 -10.76 -8.74 -0.96
CA MET A 79 -11.09 -7.79 0.10
C MET A 79 -12.27 -8.28 0.95
N LYS A 80 -13.32 -8.83 0.33
CA LYS A 80 -14.45 -9.42 1.08
C LYS A 80 -14.00 -10.54 2.00
N VAL A 81 -13.15 -11.44 1.51
CA VAL A 81 -12.64 -12.57 2.31
C VAL A 81 -11.73 -12.10 3.44
N MET A 82 -10.84 -11.15 3.17
CA MET A 82 -9.88 -10.66 4.16
C MET A 82 -10.52 -9.77 5.23
N SER A 83 -11.65 -9.12 4.92
CA SER A 83 -12.36 -8.21 5.82
C SER A 83 -13.55 -8.83 6.54
N VAL A 84 -13.73 -10.15 6.54
CA VAL A 84 -14.84 -10.84 7.22
C VAL A 84 -14.94 -10.49 8.71
N LYS A 85 -13.80 -10.27 9.38
CA LYS A 85 -13.74 -9.87 10.79
C LYS A 85 -13.70 -8.35 10.99
N SER A 86 -13.95 -7.55 9.94
CA SER A 86 -13.97 -6.10 10.03
C SER A 86 -15.25 -5.65 10.74
N ASN A 87 -15.12 -4.67 11.63
CA ASN A 87 -16.27 -4.02 12.26
C ASN A 87 -16.80 -2.84 11.44
N ARG A 88 -16.35 -2.69 10.19
CA ARG A 88 -16.73 -1.61 9.29
C ARG A 88 -17.56 -2.19 8.15
N ASP A 89 -18.65 -1.51 7.81
CA ASP A 89 -19.28 -1.71 6.53
C ASP A 89 -18.39 -1.07 5.44
N LEU A 90 -17.98 -1.87 4.48
CA LEU A 90 -17.06 -1.46 3.41
C LEU A 90 -17.77 -1.20 2.09
N CYS A 91 -19.08 -1.49 2.00
CA CYS A 91 -19.88 -1.29 0.79
C CYS A 91 -19.24 -1.86 -0.49
N LEU A 92 -18.49 -2.97 -0.41
CA LEU A 92 -17.69 -3.52 -1.53
C LEU A 92 -18.53 -4.04 -2.71
N ASP A 93 -19.84 -4.17 -2.52
CA ASP A 93 -20.82 -4.60 -3.52
C ASP A 93 -21.60 -3.44 -4.14
N GLU A 94 -21.46 -2.24 -3.58
CA GLU A 94 -22.17 -1.07 -4.06
C GLU A 94 -21.44 -0.48 -5.28
N PRO A 95 -22.14 -0.30 -6.41
CA PRO A 95 -21.52 0.31 -7.58
C PRO A 95 -21.24 1.79 -7.31
N ASP A 96 -19.99 2.20 -7.42
CA ASP A 96 -19.59 3.60 -7.32
C ASP A 96 -19.93 4.37 -8.61
N ASP A 97 -20.58 5.54 -8.48
CA ASP A 97 -20.72 6.50 -9.60
C ASP A 97 -19.41 7.27 -9.80
N TRP A 98 -18.47 6.62 -10.49
CA TRP A 98 -17.14 7.17 -10.76
C TRP A 98 -17.16 8.49 -11.55
N LYS A 99 -18.27 8.84 -12.22
CA LYS A 99 -18.37 10.13 -12.94
C LYS A 99 -18.46 11.33 -12.00
N GLN A 100 -18.90 11.12 -10.77
CA GLN A 100 -18.93 12.15 -9.73
C GLN A 100 -17.56 12.31 -9.02
N MET A 101 -16.62 11.39 -9.30
CA MET A 101 -15.31 11.42 -8.68
C MET A 101 -14.50 12.63 -9.15
N LYS A 102 -13.70 13.18 -8.23
CA LYS A 102 -12.66 14.16 -8.53
C LYS A 102 -11.31 13.47 -8.44
N VAL A 103 -10.57 13.45 -9.53
CA VAL A 103 -9.23 12.86 -9.59
C VAL A 103 -8.20 13.96 -9.36
N TYR A 104 -7.41 13.78 -8.31
CA TYR A 104 -6.31 14.67 -8.01
C TYR A 104 -4.99 13.95 -8.30
N TYR A 105 -4.11 14.56 -9.09
CA TYR A 105 -2.84 13.96 -9.45
C TYR A 105 -1.64 14.80 -9.04
N ARG A 106 -0.47 14.16 -9.00
CA ARG A 106 0.82 14.79 -8.72
C ARG A 106 1.87 14.08 -9.56
N ASP A 107 2.72 14.86 -10.20
CA ASP A 107 3.80 14.37 -11.07
C ASP A 107 5.19 14.62 -10.45
N ASN A 108 5.27 15.02 -9.18
CA ASN A 108 6.53 15.14 -8.44
C ASN A 108 6.30 15.01 -6.92
N LEU A 109 7.10 14.22 -6.22
CA LEU A 109 7.27 14.41 -4.77
C LEU A 109 8.22 15.61 -4.60
N SER A 110 8.00 16.45 -3.59
CA SER A 110 8.66 17.76 -3.46
C SER A 110 10.20 17.71 -3.53
N ASN A 111 10.86 18.87 -3.66
CA ASN A 111 12.32 19.01 -3.60
C ASN A 111 12.96 18.57 -2.26
N SER A 112 12.16 18.08 -1.29
CA SER A 112 12.62 17.44 -0.07
C SER A 112 13.46 16.20 -0.39
N LEU A 113 14.78 16.34 -0.32
CA LEU A 113 15.81 15.30 -0.42
C LEU A 113 15.55 14.26 -1.51
N SER A 114 16.16 14.46 -2.69
CA SER A 114 16.73 13.47 -3.63
C SER A 114 16.29 11.99 -3.58
N ILE A 115 15.04 11.67 -3.26
CA ILE A 115 14.49 10.32 -3.24
C ILE A 115 14.06 10.04 -4.67
N LEU A 116 15.09 9.71 -5.45
CA LEU A 116 15.08 9.23 -6.82
C LEU A 116 14.69 10.31 -7.83
N SER A 117 15.63 10.61 -8.75
CA SER A 117 15.33 11.29 -10.01
C SER A 117 14.13 10.59 -10.64
N GLN A 118 12.96 11.22 -10.62
CA GLN A 118 11.77 10.62 -11.20
C GLN A 118 12.04 10.51 -12.70
N SER A 119 12.00 9.29 -13.21
CA SER A 119 12.21 9.07 -14.63
C SER A 119 11.09 9.77 -15.43
N PRO A 120 11.39 10.37 -16.59
CA PRO A 120 10.37 11.01 -17.43
C PRO A 120 9.18 10.09 -17.75
N GLU A 121 9.42 8.78 -17.77
CA GLU A 121 8.41 7.75 -18.03
C GLU A 121 7.34 7.69 -16.94
N PHE A 122 7.69 7.87 -15.66
CA PHE A 122 6.71 7.94 -14.58
C PHE A 122 5.77 9.11 -14.75
N LYS A 123 6.33 10.30 -15.05
CA LYS A 123 5.54 11.49 -15.34
C LYS A 123 4.64 11.28 -16.55
N HIS A 124 5.16 10.67 -17.62
CA HIS A 124 4.38 10.35 -18.80
C HIS A 124 3.20 9.40 -18.48
N CYS A 125 3.42 8.35 -17.70
CA CYS A 125 2.36 7.42 -17.29
C CYS A 125 1.27 8.10 -16.46
N ILE A 126 1.65 8.98 -15.52
CA ILE A 126 0.70 9.76 -14.72
C ILE A 126 -0.13 10.68 -15.62
N LEU A 127 0.51 11.42 -16.54
CA LEU A 127 -0.20 12.30 -17.48
C LEU A 127 -1.13 11.52 -18.41
N LYS A 128 -0.72 10.34 -18.88
CA LYS A 128 -1.57 9.47 -19.70
C LYS A 128 -2.82 9.03 -18.94
N ALA A 129 -2.69 8.67 -17.66
CA ALA A 129 -3.83 8.33 -16.82
C ALA A 129 -4.75 9.55 -16.59
N THR A 130 -4.19 10.72 -16.34
CA THR A 130 -4.96 11.97 -16.21
C THR A 130 -5.76 12.28 -17.47
N ILE A 131 -5.16 12.20 -18.66
CA ILE A 131 -5.85 12.42 -19.93
C ILE A 131 -7.01 11.44 -20.09
N HIS A 132 -6.80 10.17 -19.74
CA HIS A 132 -7.85 9.15 -19.82
C HIS A 132 -9.09 9.47 -18.98
N PHE A 133 -8.91 10.08 -17.81
CA PHE A 133 -10.00 10.55 -16.95
C PHE A 133 -10.68 11.80 -17.52
N VAL A 134 -9.90 12.77 -18.00
CA VAL A 134 -10.42 14.00 -18.64
C VAL A 134 -11.28 13.68 -19.86
N GLU A 135 -10.83 12.76 -20.73
CA GLU A 135 -11.58 12.32 -21.91
C GLU A 135 -12.94 11.68 -21.57
N ARG A 136 -13.10 11.22 -20.34
CA ARG A 136 -14.34 10.61 -19.81
C ARG A 136 -15.24 11.59 -19.05
N GLY A 137 -14.86 12.88 -19.02
CA GLY A 137 -15.60 13.92 -18.31
C GLY A 137 -15.42 13.91 -16.79
N VAL A 138 -14.38 13.24 -16.29
CA VAL A 138 -14.05 13.22 -14.85
C VAL A 138 -13.20 14.45 -14.53
N HIS A 139 -13.61 15.20 -13.50
CA HIS A 139 -12.83 16.35 -13.02
C HIS A 139 -11.45 15.87 -12.59
N THR A 140 -10.41 16.38 -13.25
CA THR A 140 -9.03 15.98 -12.98
C THR A 140 -8.11 17.17 -12.85
N GLU A 141 -7.48 17.34 -11.69
CA GLU A 141 -6.61 18.49 -11.42
C GLU A 141 -5.35 18.12 -10.64
N LYS A 142 -4.30 18.92 -10.81
CA LYS A 142 -3.07 18.75 -10.02
C LYS A 142 -3.33 19.22 -8.59
N ILE A 143 -2.86 18.44 -7.60
CA ILE A 143 -3.06 18.77 -6.18
C ILE A 143 -2.49 20.18 -5.87
N PRO A 144 -3.29 21.13 -5.36
CA PRO A 144 -2.87 22.51 -5.09
C PRO A 144 -2.20 22.67 -3.71
N ILE A 145 -1.52 21.63 -3.23
CA ILE A 145 -0.90 21.61 -1.89
C ILE A 145 0.59 21.42 -2.07
N GLU A 146 1.40 22.36 -1.57
CA GLU A 146 2.84 22.14 -1.49
C GLU A 146 3.17 21.30 -0.26
N TRP A 147 4.04 20.31 -0.45
CA TRP A 147 4.51 19.49 0.65
C TRP A 147 5.71 20.18 1.30
N PRO A 148 5.82 20.15 2.63
CA PRO A 148 6.92 20.80 3.31
C PRO A 148 8.24 20.15 2.89
N ALA A 149 9.31 20.95 2.79
CA ALA A 149 10.65 20.45 2.48
C ALA A 149 11.14 19.41 3.49
N SER A 150 10.56 19.40 4.70
CA SER A 150 10.85 18.45 5.79
C SER A 150 10.00 17.17 5.75
N LEU A 151 9.24 16.92 4.68
CA LEU A 151 8.34 15.77 4.60
C LEU A 151 9.08 14.45 4.84
N PHE A 152 10.27 14.28 4.26
CA PHE A 152 11.03 13.06 4.43
C PHE A 152 11.41 12.83 5.89
N GLU A 153 11.90 13.89 6.55
CA GLU A 153 12.22 13.91 7.96
C GLU A 153 10.98 13.61 8.81
N MET A 154 9.82 14.15 8.44
CA MET A 154 8.54 13.84 9.10
C MET A 154 8.20 12.36 8.98
N ILE A 155 8.34 11.76 7.78
CA ILE A 155 8.08 10.33 7.55
C ILE A 155 9.05 9.47 8.36
N VAL A 156 10.35 9.79 8.31
CA VAL A 156 11.40 9.05 9.04
C VAL A 156 11.18 9.16 10.55
N ALA A 157 10.92 10.37 11.07
CA ALA A 157 10.62 10.58 12.48
C ALA A 157 9.39 9.76 12.91
N HIS A 158 8.35 9.74 12.09
CA HIS A 158 7.17 8.94 12.37
C HIS A 158 7.45 7.44 12.37
N LEU A 159 8.25 6.95 11.42
CA LEU A 159 8.66 5.55 11.37
C LEU A 159 9.52 5.15 12.58
N MET A 160 10.37 6.04 13.08
CA MET A 160 11.15 5.83 14.29
C MET A 160 10.28 5.82 15.56
N ASP A 161 9.21 6.63 15.57
CA ASP A 161 8.27 6.73 16.69
C ASP A 161 7.32 5.52 16.82
N ILE A 162 7.10 4.77 15.73
CA ILE A 162 6.28 3.54 15.73
C ILE A 162 6.81 2.47 16.72
N GLY A 163 8.03 2.64 17.25
CA GLY A 163 8.61 1.79 18.28
C GLY A 163 9.18 0.49 17.71
N LYS A 164 9.60 -0.44 18.58
CA LYS A 164 10.17 -1.72 18.15
C LYS A 164 9.17 -2.51 17.30
N LEU A 165 9.49 -2.63 16.03
CA LEU A 165 8.89 -3.61 15.13
C LEU A 165 9.53 -4.97 15.43
N ASP A 166 8.81 -5.83 16.14
CA ASP A 166 9.21 -7.22 16.37
C ASP A 166 9.01 -8.04 15.08
N LEU A 167 9.82 -7.74 14.07
CA LEU A 167 9.74 -8.32 12.72
C LEU A 167 10.26 -9.76 12.65
N LEU A 168 11.11 -10.14 13.60
CA LEU A 168 11.78 -11.43 13.62
C LEU A 168 11.27 -12.28 14.78
N ILE A 169 10.65 -13.39 14.42
CA ILE A 169 10.30 -14.46 15.34
C ILE A 169 11.34 -15.55 15.16
N ASP A 170 11.89 -16.05 16.26
CA ASP A 170 12.82 -17.17 16.20
C ASP A 170 12.10 -18.41 15.66
N ALA A 171 12.51 -18.88 14.47
CA ALA A 171 11.93 -20.07 13.84
C ALA A 171 12.08 -21.33 14.71
N LYS A 172 13.04 -21.37 15.63
CA LYS A 172 13.25 -22.48 16.58
C LYS A 172 12.46 -22.30 17.87
N ASN A 173 12.03 -21.08 18.19
CA ASN A 173 11.22 -20.79 19.36
C ASN A 173 10.29 -19.61 19.10
N PRO A 174 9.03 -19.84 18.67
CA PRO A 174 8.12 -18.78 18.27
C PRO A 174 7.71 -17.82 19.41
N LYS A 175 8.10 -18.11 20.66
CA LYS A 175 7.93 -17.22 21.82
C LYS A 175 9.10 -16.23 22.00
N LEU A 176 10.25 -16.45 21.36
CA LEU A 176 11.40 -15.55 21.39
C LEU A 176 11.29 -14.54 20.24
N ARG A 177 11.19 -13.26 20.61
CA ARG A 177 11.22 -12.14 19.66
C ARG A 177 12.67 -11.65 19.53
N LYS A 178 13.17 -11.58 18.30
CA LYS A 178 14.53 -11.14 17.99
C LYS A 178 14.52 -9.68 17.56
N ASN A 179 15.49 -8.91 18.05
CA ASN A 179 15.60 -7.49 17.74
C ASN A 179 16.39 -7.32 16.43
N PRO A 180 15.79 -6.81 15.34
CA PRO A 180 16.43 -6.72 14.03
C PRO A 180 17.58 -5.68 13.95
N ILE A 181 17.83 -4.95 15.03
CA ILE A 181 18.93 -3.98 15.13
C ILE A 181 20.20 -4.61 15.75
N VAL A 182 20.04 -5.72 16.47
CA VAL A 182 21.11 -6.32 17.30
C VAL A 182 21.55 -7.70 16.80
N GLU A 183 20.73 -8.36 15.98
CA GLU A 183 21.04 -9.61 15.26
C GLU A 183 20.99 -9.38 13.75
#